data_AF-A0A1V6MLA7-F1
#
_entry.id   AF-A0A1V6MLA7-F1
#
_cell.length_a   1.000
_cell.length_b   1.000
_cell.length_c   1.000
_cell.angle_alpha   90.00
_cell.angle_beta   90.00
_cell.angle_gamma   90.00
#
_symmetry.space_group_name_H-M   'P 1'
#
loop_
_entity.id
_entity.type
_entity.pdbx_description
1 polymer ?
#
loop_
_entity_poly.entity_id
_entity_poly.type
_entity_poly.pdbx_seq_one_letter_code
_entity_poly.pdbx_strand_id
1 'polypeptide(L)'
;MANGSDSTTTVEYAPEHTPRLAWAELAPEVYKAMVRLDAAARKGLDAKLLELVKIRASQINRCALCVDMHSKDALAAGESVERIVQLSAWEESGHFYTERELAALALTESVTVLTDSFVPDSVYERAAKHFEEAELAQLIASITVINAWNRFGVTCRLVPGHYQPGQHR
;
A
#
# COMPACT_ATOMS: atom_id res chain seq x y z
N MET A 1 -44.86 -19.65 27.63
CA MET A 1 -43.48 -20.18 27.68
C MET A 1 -43.01 -20.35 26.24
N ALA A 2 -42.04 -19.55 25.81
CA ALA A 2 -41.19 -19.80 24.65
C ALA A 2 -40.01 -18.82 24.75
N ASN A 3 -39.02 -19.17 25.58
CA ASN A 3 -37.71 -18.53 25.52
C ASN A 3 -37.02 -19.09 24.27
N GLY A 4 -37.02 -18.31 23.19
CA GLY A 4 -36.14 -18.56 22.05
C GLY A 4 -34.70 -18.34 22.49
N SER A 5 -33.98 -19.42 22.74
CA SER A 5 -32.53 -19.39 22.94
C SER A 5 -31.88 -19.08 21.60
N ASP A 6 -31.53 -17.82 21.39
CA ASP A 6 -30.72 -17.40 20.25
C ASP A 6 -29.29 -17.91 20.47
N SER A 7 -28.99 -19.10 19.90
CA SER A 7 -27.66 -19.69 19.95
C SER A 7 -26.76 -18.93 18.98
N THR A 8 -26.12 -17.88 19.46
CA THR A 8 -25.00 -17.24 18.75
C THR A 8 -23.89 -18.28 18.62
N THR A 9 -23.81 -18.90 17.44
CA THR A 9 -22.71 -19.81 17.12
C THR A 9 -21.46 -18.94 16.99
N THR A 10 -20.53 -19.04 17.92
CA THR A 10 -19.23 -18.38 17.81
C THR A 10 -18.51 -18.98 16.61
N VAL A 11 -18.35 -18.18 15.55
CA VAL A 11 -17.54 -18.54 14.38
C VAL A 11 -16.09 -18.57 14.82
N GLU A 12 -15.44 -19.72 14.70
CA GLU A 12 -14.02 -19.90 14.97
C GLU A 12 -13.22 -19.58 13.69
N TYR A 13 -12.37 -18.55 13.73
CA TYR A 13 -11.46 -18.21 12.64
C TYR A 13 -10.11 -18.92 12.83
N ALA A 14 -9.36 -19.08 11.74
CA ALA A 14 -8.00 -19.63 11.80
C ALA A 14 -7.08 -18.78 12.69
N PRO A 15 -6.13 -19.40 13.42
CA PRO A 15 -5.24 -18.67 14.32
C PRO A 15 -4.26 -17.77 13.56
N GLU A 16 -3.84 -16.67 14.21
CA GLU A 16 -2.77 -15.82 13.71
C GLU A 16 -1.43 -16.58 13.66
N HIS A 17 -0.60 -16.23 12.69
CA HIS A 17 0.77 -16.72 12.63
C HIS A 17 1.70 -15.80 13.43
N THR A 18 2.85 -16.31 13.85
CA THR A 18 3.89 -15.50 14.48
C THR A 18 4.82 -14.89 13.42
N PRO A 19 5.37 -13.68 13.65
CA PRO A 19 6.44 -13.14 12.82
C PRO A 19 7.62 -14.08 12.75
N ARG A 20 8.19 -14.24 11.55
CA ARG A 20 9.39 -15.06 11.32
C ARG A 20 10.65 -14.40 11.89
N LEU A 21 10.73 -13.07 11.84
CA LEU A 21 11.89 -12.30 12.29
C LEU A 21 11.47 -10.89 12.73
N ALA A 22 11.84 -10.50 13.95
CA ALA A 22 11.69 -9.13 14.46
C ALA A 22 12.77 -8.19 13.88
N TRP A 23 12.81 -8.05 12.54
CA TRP A 23 13.93 -7.38 11.85
C TRP A 23 14.14 -5.93 12.29
N ALA A 24 13.08 -5.20 12.66
CA ALA A 24 13.19 -3.82 13.10
C ALA A 24 13.93 -3.69 14.43
N GLU A 25 13.77 -4.67 15.33
CA GLU A 25 14.49 -4.73 16.61
C GLU A 25 15.93 -5.21 16.42
N LEU A 26 16.14 -6.15 15.50
CA LEU A 26 17.45 -6.75 15.23
C LEU A 26 18.34 -5.87 14.33
N ALA A 27 17.74 -4.99 13.52
CA ALA A 27 18.42 -4.07 12.62
C ALA A 27 17.84 -2.63 12.75
N PRO A 28 17.96 -1.99 13.93
CA PRO A 28 17.26 -0.74 14.24
C PRO A 28 17.73 0.44 13.37
N GLU A 29 19.00 0.46 12.96
CA GLU A 29 19.50 1.54 12.09
C GLU A 29 18.97 1.40 10.65
N VAL A 30 18.76 0.18 10.16
CA VAL A 30 18.11 -0.06 8.86
C VAL A 30 16.65 0.37 8.92
N TYR A 31 15.94 0.02 10.00
CA TYR A 31 14.56 0.45 10.21
C TYR A 31 14.44 1.99 10.25
N LYS A 32 15.30 2.67 11.01
CA LYS A 32 15.34 4.14 11.06
C LYS A 32 15.62 4.76 9.70
N ALA A 33 16.54 4.18 8.92
CA ALA A 33 16.84 4.65 7.57
C ALA A 33 15.62 4.49 6.64
N MET A 34 14.92 3.36 6.71
CA MET A 34 13.67 3.11 5.96
C MET A 34 12.58 4.12 6.31
N VAL A 35 12.36 4.41 7.60
CA VAL A 35 11.40 5.44 8.04
C VAL A 35 11.77 6.82 7.51
N ARG A 36 13.04 7.21 7.59
CA ARG A 36 13.50 8.51 7.05
C ARG A 36 13.34 8.60 5.53
N LEU A 37 13.58 7.51 4.82
CA LEU A 37 13.41 7.45 3.38
C LEU A 37 11.93 7.56 2.99
N ASP A 38 11.01 6.88 3.69
CA ASP A 38 9.56 7.04 3.49
C ASP A 38 9.10 8.47 3.74
N ALA A 39 9.56 9.09 4.84
CA ALA A 39 9.24 10.47 5.16
C ALA A 39 9.77 11.47 4.11
N ALA A 40 10.92 11.17 3.48
CA ALA A 40 11.48 11.98 2.40
C ALA A 40 10.72 11.81 1.08
N ALA A 41 10.34 10.57 0.75
CA ALA A 41 9.67 10.19 -0.50
C ALA A 41 8.24 10.73 -0.62
N ARG A 42 7.54 10.91 0.51
CA ARG A 42 6.14 11.40 0.52
C ARG A 42 5.98 12.91 0.33
N LYS A 43 7.07 13.68 0.20
CA LYS A 43 7.00 15.14 0.20
C LYS A 43 6.36 15.67 -1.08
N GLY A 44 5.38 16.56 -0.93
CA GLY A 44 4.78 17.27 -2.06
C GLY A 44 3.70 16.50 -2.83
N LEU A 45 3.42 15.25 -2.45
CA LEU A 45 2.34 14.45 -3.04
C LEU A 45 1.07 14.52 -2.18
N ASP A 46 -0.09 14.40 -2.83
CA ASP A 46 -1.36 14.23 -2.14
C ASP A 46 -1.38 12.95 -1.30
N ALA A 47 -1.94 13.04 -0.10
CA ALA A 47 -1.94 11.94 0.86
C ALA A 47 -2.78 10.74 0.37
N LYS A 48 -3.91 10.97 -0.30
CA LYS A 48 -4.76 9.87 -0.79
C LYS A 48 -4.10 9.16 -1.96
N LEU A 49 -3.51 9.93 -2.90
CA LEU A 49 -2.73 9.37 -4.00
C LEU A 49 -1.59 8.47 -3.48
N LEU A 50 -0.86 8.93 -2.46
CA LEU A 50 0.20 8.14 -1.84
C LEU A 50 -0.32 6.82 -1.28
N GLU A 51 -1.42 6.84 -0.54
CA GLU A 51 -1.97 5.60 0.02
C GLU A 51 -2.52 4.66 -1.07
N LEU A 52 -3.14 5.16 -2.15
CA LEU A 52 -3.54 4.32 -3.29
C LEU A 52 -2.35 3.62 -3.94
N VAL A 53 -1.26 4.35 -4.19
CA VAL A 53 0.00 3.80 -4.71
C VAL A 53 0.54 2.72 -3.76
N LYS A 54 0.56 3.01 -2.45
CA LYS A 54 1.07 2.08 -1.45
C LYS A 54 0.22 0.81 -1.33
N ILE A 55 -1.11 0.94 -1.35
CA ILE A 55 -2.02 -0.21 -1.35
C ILE A 55 -1.81 -1.04 -2.62
N ARG A 56 -1.76 -0.42 -3.81
CA ARG A 56 -1.66 -1.16 -5.07
C ARG A 56 -0.36 -1.96 -5.18
N ALA A 57 0.78 -1.34 -4.88
CA ALA A 57 2.05 -2.07 -4.83
C ALA A 57 2.01 -3.23 -3.82
N SER A 58 1.38 -3.01 -2.65
CA SER A 58 1.25 -4.02 -1.60
C SER A 58 0.34 -5.19 -2.01
N GLN A 59 -0.73 -4.94 -2.76
CA GLN A 59 -1.59 -5.98 -3.33
C GLN A 59 -0.82 -6.87 -4.29
N ILE A 60 -0.06 -6.28 -5.22
CA ILE A 60 0.78 -7.00 -6.18
C ILE A 60 1.84 -7.85 -5.47
N ASN A 61 2.52 -7.25 -4.49
CA ASN A 61 3.55 -7.93 -3.69
C ASN A 61 2.99 -8.88 -2.62
N ARG A 62 1.67 -8.95 -2.43
CA ARG A 62 0.99 -9.80 -1.42
C ARG A 62 1.43 -9.51 0.03
N CYS A 63 1.74 -8.26 0.36
CA CYS A 63 2.03 -7.84 1.73
C CYS A 63 0.75 -7.55 2.51
N ALA A 64 0.21 -8.55 3.21
CA ALA A 64 -1.03 -8.38 3.99
C ALA A 64 -0.93 -7.28 5.07
N LEU A 65 0.19 -7.17 5.79
CA LEU A 65 0.43 -6.07 6.74
C LEU A 65 0.31 -4.71 6.05
N CYS A 66 0.96 -4.55 4.91
CA CYS A 66 1.02 -3.27 4.21
C CYS A 66 -0.35 -2.91 3.61
N VAL A 67 -1.10 -3.91 3.10
CA VAL A 67 -2.48 -3.71 2.66
C VAL A 67 -3.37 -3.25 3.82
N ASP A 68 -3.30 -3.89 4.99
CA ASP A 68 -4.05 -3.48 6.18
C ASP A 68 -3.70 -2.04 6.62
N MET A 69 -2.40 -1.76 6.77
CA MET A 69 -1.88 -0.47 7.22
C MET A 69 -2.29 0.67 6.29
N HIS A 70 -2.00 0.55 4.99
CA HIS A 70 -2.25 1.63 4.04
C HIS A 70 -3.73 1.79 3.71
N SER A 71 -4.55 0.73 3.80
CA SER A 71 -6.01 0.87 3.70
C SER A 71 -6.57 1.68 4.88
N LYS A 72 -6.09 1.41 6.10
CA LYS A 72 -6.48 2.17 7.30
C LYS A 72 -6.03 3.64 7.24
N ASP A 73 -4.81 3.89 6.76
CA ASP A 73 -4.31 5.26 6.58
C ASP A 73 -5.04 6.01 5.46
N ALA A 74 -5.39 5.33 4.35
CA ALA A 74 -6.20 5.91 3.28
C ALA A 74 -7.57 6.37 3.79
N LEU A 75 -8.26 5.49 4.53
CA LEU A 75 -9.56 5.81 5.14
C LEU A 75 -9.44 6.99 6.12
N ALA A 76 -8.40 7.01 6.95
CA ALA A 76 -8.13 8.13 7.86
C ALA A 76 -7.82 9.45 7.11
N ALA A 77 -7.28 9.37 5.89
CA ALA A 77 -7.04 10.51 5.01
C ALA A 77 -8.28 10.93 4.18
N GLY A 78 -9.43 10.28 4.36
CA GLY A 78 -10.68 10.60 3.68
C GLY A 78 -10.85 9.94 2.31
N GLU A 79 -10.11 8.86 2.04
CA GLU A 79 -10.38 7.98 0.88
C GLU A 79 -11.64 7.14 1.12
N SER A 80 -12.29 6.67 0.04
CA SER A 80 -13.49 5.83 0.13
C SER A 80 -13.18 4.34 0.11
N VAL A 81 -13.99 3.56 0.84
CA VAL A 81 -13.92 2.08 0.81
C VAL A 81 -14.11 1.57 -0.62
N GLU A 82 -15.05 2.16 -1.37
CA GLU A 82 -15.35 1.77 -2.75
C GLU A 82 -14.10 1.89 -3.64
N ARG A 83 -13.39 3.02 -3.58
CA ARG A 83 -12.14 3.22 -4.33
C ARG A 83 -11.01 2.28 -3.90
N ILE A 84 -10.91 1.94 -2.61
CA ILE A 84 -9.91 0.98 -2.12
C ILE A 84 -10.21 -0.44 -2.62
N VAL A 85 -11.49 -0.85 -2.60
CA VAL A 85 -11.92 -2.18 -3.07
C VAL A 85 -11.69 -2.34 -4.57
N GLN A 86 -12.03 -1.33 -5.36
CA GLN A 86 -11.87 -1.34 -6.82
C GLN A 86 -10.41 -1.31 -7.27
N LEU A 87 -9.49 -0.89 -6.40
CA LEU A 87 -8.08 -0.65 -6.74
C LEU A 87 -7.37 -1.87 -7.31
N SER A 88 -7.78 -3.07 -6.93
CA SER A 88 -7.18 -4.31 -7.44
C SER A 88 -7.50 -4.60 -8.92
N ALA A 89 -8.52 -3.94 -9.45
CA ALA A 89 -9.03 -4.00 -10.82
C ALA A 89 -9.29 -2.59 -11.37
N TRP A 90 -8.37 -1.66 -11.11
CA TRP A 90 -8.54 -0.23 -11.42
C TRP A 90 -8.67 0.04 -12.92
N GLU A 91 -8.09 -0.80 -13.78
CA GLU A 91 -8.17 -0.67 -15.24
C GLU A 91 -9.61 -0.80 -15.75
N GLU A 92 -10.38 -1.74 -15.19
CA GLU A 92 -11.80 -1.95 -15.54
C GLU A 92 -12.73 -0.96 -14.82
N SER A 93 -12.25 -0.32 -13.76
CA SER A 93 -13.01 0.58 -12.89
C SER A 93 -12.48 2.02 -12.93
N GLY A 94 -11.83 2.39 -14.04
CA GLY A 94 -11.09 3.66 -14.16
C GLY A 94 -11.91 4.93 -13.86
N HIS A 95 -13.23 4.90 -14.02
CA HIS A 95 -14.14 6.01 -13.73
C HIS A 95 -14.20 6.43 -12.26
N PHE A 96 -13.69 5.60 -11.34
CA PHE A 96 -13.52 5.96 -9.95
C PHE A 96 -12.32 6.88 -9.69
N TYR A 97 -11.36 6.96 -10.62
CA TYR A 97 -10.07 7.64 -10.44
C TYR A 97 -9.88 8.77 -11.46
N THR A 98 -9.06 9.74 -11.09
CA THR A 98 -8.63 10.81 -12.01
C THR A 98 -7.56 10.30 -12.97
N GLU A 99 -7.37 10.96 -14.13
CA GLU A 99 -6.29 10.59 -15.06
C GLU A 99 -4.89 10.64 -14.42
N ARG A 100 -4.69 11.56 -13.47
CA ARG A 100 -3.45 11.67 -12.69
C ARG A 100 -3.25 10.44 -11.80
N GLU A 101 -4.31 9.97 -11.13
CA GLU A 101 -4.27 8.74 -10.32
C GLU A 101 -4.05 7.52 -11.21
N LEU A 102 -4.76 7.39 -12.32
CA LEU A 102 -4.59 6.29 -13.28
C LEU A 102 -3.15 6.23 -13.82
N ALA A 103 -2.54 7.37 -14.12
CA ALA A 103 -1.15 7.44 -14.55
C ALA A 103 -0.18 6.99 -13.45
N ALA A 104 -0.44 7.36 -12.19
CA ALA A 104 0.36 6.92 -11.05
C ALA A 104 0.19 5.43 -10.77
N LEU A 105 -1.02 4.87 -10.89
CA LEU A 105 -1.29 3.44 -10.72
C LEU A 105 -0.58 2.61 -11.79
N ALA A 106 -0.67 3.01 -13.07
CA ALA A 106 0.04 2.36 -14.16
C ALA A 106 1.57 2.36 -13.95
N LEU A 107 2.13 3.48 -13.49
CA LEU A 107 3.55 3.58 -13.15
C LEU A 107 3.89 2.69 -11.94
N THR A 108 3.01 2.64 -10.93
CA THR A 108 3.16 1.80 -9.74
C THR A 108 3.28 0.33 -10.10
N GLU A 109 2.42 -0.18 -10.98
CA GLU A 109 2.49 -1.57 -11.41
C GLU A 109 3.79 -1.87 -12.16
N SER A 110 4.15 -1.02 -13.12
CA SER A 110 5.34 -1.20 -13.97
C SER A 110 6.64 -1.18 -13.15
N VAL A 111 6.75 -0.31 -12.14
CA VAL A 111 7.92 -0.25 -11.25
C VAL A 111 7.91 -1.39 -10.23
N THR A 112 6.74 -1.92 -9.87
CA THR A 112 6.63 -3.03 -8.90
C THR A 112 7.06 -4.37 -9.53
N VAL A 113 6.69 -4.63 -10.79
CA VAL A 113 6.93 -5.92 -11.47
C VAL A 113 8.03 -5.83 -12.53
N LEU A 114 9.22 -5.38 -12.13
CA LEU A 114 10.40 -5.28 -13.01
C LEU A 114 10.91 -6.63 -13.57
N THR A 115 10.38 -7.74 -13.05
CA THR A 115 10.74 -9.09 -13.53
C THR A 115 10.02 -9.46 -14.83
N ASP A 116 8.87 -8.83 -15.10
CA ASP A 116 8.09 -9.13 -16.30
C ASP A 116 8.57 -8.31 -17.49
N SER A 117 9.01 -7.07 -17.26
CA SER A 117 9.65 -6.18 -18.23
C SER A 117 10.32 -5.00 -17.51
N PHE A 118 10.91 -4.08 -18.28
CA PHE A 118 11.27 -2.73 -17.80
C PHE A 118 10.03 -1.81 -17.78
N VAL A 119 10.15 -0.61 -17.20
CA VAL A 119 9.10 0.42 -17.23
C VAL A 119 8.97 0.95 -18.67
N PRO A 120 7.85 0.72 -19.38
CA PRO A 120 7.72 1.18 -20.76
C PRO A 120 7.72 2.71 -20.86
N ASP A 121 8.35 3.26 -21.91
CA ASP A 121 8.40 4.70 -22.15
C ASP A 121 7.01 5.33 -22.15
N SER A 122 6.02 4.67 -22.76
CA SER A 122 4.63 5.15 -22.82
C SER A 122 3.96 5.29 -21.44
N VAL A 123 4.31 4.43 -20.47
CA VAL A 123 3.82 4.52 -19.08
C VAL A 123 4.49 5.68 -18.37
N TYR A 124 5.81 5.83 -18.53
CA TYR A 124 6.56 6.94 -17.97
C TYR A 124 6.06 8.28 -18.53
N GLU A 125 5.94 8.41 -19.85
CA GLU A 125 5.45 9.61 -20.53
C GLU A 125 4.03 9.97 -20.13
N ARG A 126 3.15 8.97 -19.89
CA ARG A 126 1.81 9.23 -19.36
C ARG A 126 1.89 9.85 -17.97
N ALA A 127 2.71 9.32 -17.07
CA ALA A 127 2.91 9.93 -15.75
C ALA A 127 3.53 11.33 -15.87
N ALA A 128 4.56 11.52 -16.68
CA ALA A 128 5.22 12.82 -16.86
C ALA A 128 4.29 13.93 -17.39
N LYS A 129 3.20 13.59 -18.10
CA LYS A 129 2.16 14.57 -18.50
C LYS A 129 1.31 15.09 -17.35
N HIS A 130 1.23 14.34 -16.25
CA HIS A 130 0.36 14.65 -15.12
C HIS A 130 1.12 15.14 -13.89
N PHE A 131 2.44 15.01 -13.82
CA PHE A 131 3.25 15.37 -12.67
C PHE A 131 4.39 16.30 -13.08
N GLU A 132 4.64 17.36 -12.31
CA GLU A 132 5.87 18.13 -12.42
C GLU A 132 7.08 17.24 -12.10
N GLU A 133 8.25 17.52 -12.68
CA GLU A 133 9.42 16.63 -12.59
C GLU A 133 9.81 16.29 -11.14
N ALA A 134 9.79 17.27 -10.24
CA ALA A 134 10.08 17.05 -8.83
C ALA A 134 9.03 16.16 -8.14
N GLU A 135 7.77 16.26 -8.54
CA GLU A 135 6.70 15.45 -7.98
C GLU A 135 6.69 14.03 -8.55
N LEU A 136 7.01 13.88 -9.84
CA LEU A 136 7.24 12.57 -10.47
C LEU A 136 8.40 11.82 -9.81
N ALA A 137 9.50 12.52 -9.49
CA ALA A 137 10.61 11.94 -8.74
C ALA A 137 10.17 11.43 -7.35
N GLN A 138 9.30 12.18 -6.66
CA GLN A 138 8.73 11.77 -5.37
C GLN A 138 7.79 10.57 -5.51
N LEU A 139 7.02 10.50 -6.60
CA LEU A 139 6.14 9.37 -6.90
C LEU A 139 6.96 8.09 -7.10
N ILE A 140 8.01 8.17 -7.93
CA ILE A 140 8.93 7.04 -8.16
C ILE A 140 9.61 6.61 -6.85
N ALA A 141 10.06 7.57 -6.03
CA ALA A 141 10.63 7.29 -4.73
C ALA A 141 9.62 6.58 -3.82
N SER A 142 8.37 7.05 -3.77
CA SER A 142 7.31 6.45 -2.96
C SER A 142 7.00 5.02 -3.38
N ILE A 143 6.91 4.75 -4.70
CA ILE A 143 6.70 3.40 -5.24
C ILE A 143 7.87 2.48 -4.87
N THR A 144 9.10 2.99 -4.95
CA THR A 144 10.31 2.22 -4.60
C THR A 144 10.35 1.88 -3.12
N VAL A 145 10.01 2.85 -2.26
CA VAL A 145 10.00 2.67 -0.80
C VAL A 145 8.95 1.66 -0.36
N ILE A 146 7.72 1.73 -0.89
CA ILE A 146 6.70 0.73 -0.56
C ILE A 146 7.12 -0.66 -1.03
N ASN A 147 7.79 -0.77 -2.17
CA ASN A 147 8.35 -2.04 -2.62
C ASN A 147 9.41 -2.60 -1.66
N ALA A 148 10.22 -1.75 -1.03
CA ALA A 148 11.16 -2.15 0.00
C ALA A 148 10.45 -2.62 1.29
N TRP A 149 9.45 -1.87 1.79
CA TRP A 149 8.59 -2.32 2.90
C TRP A 149 7.89 -3.65 2.57
N ASN A 150 7.42 -3.76 1.32
CA ASN A 150 7.06 -4.97 0.57
C ASN A 150 7.82 -6.21 1.02
N ARG A 151 9.11 -6.14 0.73
CA ARG A 151 10.07 -7.23 0.87
C ARG A 151 10.31 -7.57 2.34
N PHE A 152 10.37 -6.58 3.23
CA PHE A 152 10.48 -6.84 4.67
C PHE A 152 9.21 -7.50 5.23
N GLY A 153 8.04 -6.95 4.93
CA GLY A 153 6.75 -7.43 5.44
C GLY A 153 6.49 -8.89 5.09
N VAL A 154 6.66 -9.24 3.82
CA VAL A 154 6.45 -10.61 3.32
C VAL A 154 7.51 -11.57 3.84
N THR A 155 8.80 -11.20 3.75
CA THR A 155 9.91 -12.10 4.14
C THR A 155 9.89 -12.41 5.63
N CYS A 156 9.56 -11.42 6.46
CA CYS A 156 9.49 -11.55 7.91
C CYS A 156 8.14 -12.06 8.43
N ARG A 157 7.16 -12.32 7.54
CA ARG A 157 5.79 -12.73 7.90
C ARG A 157 5.18 -11.83 8.97
N LEU A 158 5.23 -10.51 8.74
CA LEU A 158 4.66 -9.56 9.70
C LEU A 158 3.12 -9.67 9.70
N VAL A 159 2.53 -9.55 10.88
CA VAL A 159 1.11 -9.87 11.12
C VAL A 159 0.23 -8.62 10.91
N PRO A 160 -0.77 -8.65 10.01
CA PRO A 160 -1.73 -7.56 9.84
C PRO A 160 -2.74 -7.47 10.99
N GLY A 161 -3.56 -6.41 11.01
CA GLY A 161 -4.74 -6.30 11.87
C GLY A 161 -4.52 -5.44 13.11
N HIS A 162 -3.29 -5.35 13.60
CA HIS A 162 -2.94 -4.66 14.85
C HIS A 162 -2.56 -3.18 14.68
N TYR A 163 -2.40 -2.70 13.44
CA TYR A 163 -2.06 -1.30 13.16
C TYR A 163 -3.23 -0.35 13.42
N GLN A 164 -2.92 0.84 13.96
CA GLN A 164 -3.84 1.97 14.10
C GLN A 164 -3.35 3.17 13.27
N PRO A 165 -4.23 3.89 12.54
CA PRO A 165 -3.84 5.03 11.73
C PRO A 165 -3.00 6.05 12.49
N GLY A 166 -1.92 6.52 11.86
CA GLY A 166 -1.03 7.53 12.43
C GLY A 166 0.01 7.01 13.44
N GLN A 167 0.05 5.71 13.74
CA GLN A 167 1.01 5.11 14.69
C GLN A 167 2.48 5.29 14.27
N HIS A 168 2.75 5.59 12.99
CA HIS A 168 4.09 5.77 12.44
C HIS A 168 4.29 7.12 11.72
N ARG A 169 3.42 8.11 11.97
CA ARG A 169 3.50 9.43 11.30
C ARG A 169 4.54 10.38 11.87
#